data_AF-A0A0U3SZ59-F1
#
_entry.id   AF-A0A0U3SZ59-F1
#
_cell.length_a   1.000
_cell.length_b   1.000
_cell.length_c   1.000
_cell.angle_alpha   90.00
_cell.angle_beta   90.00
_cell.angle_gamma   90.00
#
_symmetry.space_group_name_H-M   'P 1'
#
loop_
_entity.id
_entity.type
_entity.pdbx_description
1 polymer ?
#
loop_
_entity_poly.entity_id
_entity_poly.type
_entity_poly.pdbx_seq_one_letter_code
_entity_poly.pdbx_strand_id
1 'polypeptide(L)'
;MNGGKQHRPSKDELVKPLQTLAISEALRAQLASENLLAINSHGQEVLHGLDFDESQLLVECREGPPADTSMQERCAELIIKHERARLRIATVDDERTAAKY
;
A
#
# COMPACT_ATOMS: atom_id res chain seq x y z
N MET A 1 49.71 23.03 11.70
CA MET A 1 48.32 23.08 12.19
C MET A 1 47.43 23.49 11.02
N ASN A 2 46.65 22.55 10.49
CA ASN A 2 45.51 22.72 9.57
C ASN A 2 44.79 21.36 9.67
N GLY A 3 43.58 21.20 10.21
CA GLY A 3 42.43 22.09 10.16
C GLY A 3 41.58 21.68 8.95
N GLY A 4 40.58 20.80 9.15
CA GLY A 4 39.63 20.49 8.08
C GLY A 4 38.97 19.13 8.18
N LYS A 5 37.94 19.04 9.03
CA LYS A 5 37.01 17.91 9.11
C LYS A 5 36.38 17.68 7.73
N GLN A 6 36.56 16.52 7.12
CA GLN A 6 35.64 16.06 6.07
C GLN A 6 34.62 15.12 6.70
N HIS A 7 33.52 15.76 7.03
CA HIS A 7 32.24 15.22 7.44
C HIS A 7 31.82 14.13 6.45
N ARG A 8 31.73 12.89 6.93
CA ARG A 8 31.11 11.80 6.18
C ARG A 8 29.64 12.16 5.96
N PRO A 9 29.08 12.07 4.75
CA PRO A 9 27.64 12.04 4.63
C PRO A 9 27.18 10.63 5.04
N SER A 10 26.78 10.46 6.31
CA SER A 10 25.87 9.38 6.69
C SER A 10 24.55 9.69 6.01
N LYS A 11 24.35 9.14 4.82
CA LYS A 11 23.08 9.14 4.09
C LYS A 11 22.25 7.89 4.42
N ASP A 12 22.35 7.40 5.65
CA ASP A 12 21.25 6.70 6.28
C ASP A 12 20.26 7.79 6.73
N GLU A 13 19.66 8.46 5.75
CA GLU A 13 18.37 9.10 5.95
C GLU A 13 17.51 8.01 6.56
N LEU A 14 17.14 8.21 7.82
CA LEU A 14 16.35 7.31 8.64
C LEU A 14 14.97 7.18 7.99
N VAL A 15 14.90 6.50 6.85
CA VAL A 15 13.68 5.94 6.31
C VAL A 15 13.20 5.03 7.43
N LYS A 16 12.18 5.49 8.15
CA LYS A 16 11.41 4.61 9.04
C LYS A 16 11.20 3.32 8.24
N PRO A 17 11.58 2.15 8.78
CA PRO A 17 11.49 0.92 8.02
C PRO A 17 10.06 0.79 7.54
N LEU A 18 9.89 0.86 6.22
CA LEU A 18 8.59 0.74 5.61
C LEU A 18 8.10 -0.67 5.91
N GLN A 19 6.95 -0.77 6.58
CA GLN A 19 6.37 -2.06 6.87
C GLN A 19 5.63 -2.54 5.62
N THR A 20 6.29 -3.38 4.83
CA THR A 20 5.74 -3.89 3.58
C THR A 20 4.83 -5.10 3.80
N LEU A 21 3.90 -5.33 2.89
CA LEU A 21 3.07 -6.54 2.92
C LEU A 21 3.96 -7.78 2.67
N ALA A 22 3.67 -8.86 3.38
CA ALA A 22 4.39 -10.13 3.26
C ALA A 22 3.92 -10.90 2.02
N ILE A 23 4.33 -10.42 0.83
CA ILE A 23 3.91 -10.96 -0.47
C ILE A 23 5.09 -11.32 -1.36
N SER A 24 4.87 -12.26 -2.27
CA SER A 24 5.80 -12.60 -3.35
C SER A 24 6.09 -11.39 -4.23
N GLU A 25 7.32 -11.30 -4.74
CA GLU A 25 7.75 -10.21 -5.62
C GLU A 25 6.90 -10.11 -6.89
N ALA A 26 6.48 -11.26 -7.45
CA ALA A 26 5.59 -11.30 -8.60
C ALA A 26 4.21 -10.68 -8.30
N LEU A 27 3.66 -10.92 -7.10
CA LEU A 27 2.39 -10.32 -6.69
C LEU A 27 2.58 -8.83 -6.41
N ARG A 28 3.67 -8.44 -5.76
CA ARG A 28 4.01 -7.03 -5.55
C ARG A 28 4.12 -6.27 -6.86
N ALA A 29 4.81 -6.83 -7.86
CA ALA A 29 4.96 -6.22 -9.17
C ALA A 29 3.63 -6.04 -9.90
N GLN A 30 2.70 -7.01 -9.77
CA GLN A 30 1.34 -6.91 -10.31
C GLN A 30 0.53 -5.81 -9.60
N LEU A 31 0.51 -5.82 -8.27
CA LEU A 31 -0.21 -4.80 -7.49
C LEU A 31 0.37 -3.40 -7.73
N ALA A 32 1.69 -3.28 -7.89
CA ALA A 32 2.35 -2.03 -8.22
C ALA A 32 2.04 -1.56 -9.65
N SER A 33 2.03 -2.46 -10.64
CA SER A 33 1.72 -2.11 -12.04
C SER A 33 0.27 -1.65 -12.20
N GLU A 34 -0.64 -2.22 -11.40
CA GLU A 34 -2.04 -1.80 -11.30
C GLU A 34 -2.26 -0.57 -10.40
N ASN A 35 -1.19 -0.02 -9.81
CA ASN A 35 -1.21 1.10 -8.87
C ASN A 35 -2.20 0.86 -7.70
N LEU A 36 -2.11 -0.32 -7.09
CA LEU A 36 -2.98 -0.78 -6.00
C LEU A 36 -2.36 -0.60 -4.61
N LEU A 37 -1.03 -0.51 -4.55
CA LEU A 37 -0.26 -0.35 -3.33
C LEU A 37 -0.14 1.14 -2.98
N ALA A 38 -0.33 1.44 -1.71
CA ALA A 38 -0.19 2.77 -1.13
C ALA A 38 0.59 2.70 0.18
N ILE A 39 1.21 3.81 0.57
CA ILE A 39 1.85 3.94 1.88
C ILE A 39 0.95 4.78 2.78
N ASN A 40 0.48 4.19 3.89
CA ASN A 40 -0.35 4.91 4.85
C ASN A 40 0.47 5.93 5.67
N SER A 41 -0.21 6.75 6.48
CA SER A 41 0.44 7.75 7.36
C SER A 41 1.41 7.15 8.39
N HIS A 42 1.31 5.84 8.65
CA HIS A 42 2.16 5.11 9.57
C HIS A 42 3.41 4.52 8.89
N GLY A 43 3.58 4.70 7.57
CA GLY A 43 4.70 4.16 6.82
C GLY A 43 4.54 2.68 6.50
N GLN A 44 3.31 2.19 6.41
CA GLN A 44 2.99 0.80 6.09
C GLN A 44 2.45 0.71 4.67
N GLU A 45 2.91 -0.28 3.93
CA GLU A 45 2.38 -0.64 2.62
C GLU A 45 1.01 -1.28 2.81
N VAL A 46 -0.01 -0.71 2.18
CA VAL A 46 -1.40 -1.13 2.26
C VAL A 46 -2.02 -1.09 0.87
N LEU A 47 -3.10 -1.83 0.68
CA LEU A 47 -3.95 -1.70 -0.49
C LEU A 47 -4.87 -0.50 -0.34
N HIS A 48 -5.19 0.18 -1.45
CA HIS A 48 -6.09 1.35 -1.40
C HIS A 48 -7.39 1.04 -0.66
N GLY A 49 -7.72 1.87 0.34
CA GLY A 49 -8.95 1.76 1.12
C GLY A 49 -8.95 0.67 2.19
N LEU A 50 -7.84 -0.04 2.37
CA LEU A 50 -7.66 -1.06 3.40
C LEU A 50 -6.60 -0.62 4.41
N ASP A 51 -6.71 -1.13 5.63
CA ASP A 51 -5.66 -1.03 6.65
C ASP A 51 -4.57 -2.10 6.44
N PHE A 52 -3.51 -2.07 7.23
CA PHE A 52 -2.39 -3.02 7.09
C PHE A 52 -2.82 -4.48 7.28
N ASP A 53 -3.55 -4.79 8.36
CA ASP A 53 -4.06 -6.15 8.61
C ASP A 53 -5.01 -6.64 7.52
N GLU A 54 -5.90 -5.77 7.04
CA GLU A 54 -6.83 -6.08 5.95
C GLU A 54 -6.09 -6.32 4.63
N SER A 55 -5.10 -5.50 4.35
CA SER A 55 -4.25 -5.63 3.16
C SER A 55 -3.48 -6.94 3.20
N GLN A 56 -2.94 -7.30 4.37
CA GLN A 56 -2.22 -8.54 4.58
C GLN A 56 -3.13 -9.77 4.39
N LEU A 57 -4.34 -9.74 4.95
CA LEU A 57 -5.30 -10.82 4.74
C LEU A 57 -5.69 -10.97 3.26
N LEU A 58 -5.92 -9.86 2.56
CA LEU A 58 -6.33 -9.88 1.16
C LEU A 58 -5.23 -10.44 0.25
N VAL A 59 -3.97 -10.09 0.51
CA VAL A 59 -2.85 -10.62 -0.28
C VAL A 59 -2.57 -12.10 0.03
N GLU A 60 -2.71 -12.53 1.28
CA GLU A 60 -2.61 -13.95 1.66
C GLU A 60 -3.65 -14.78 0.90
N CYS A 61 -4.88 -14.29 0.77
CA CYS A 61 -5.93 -14.90 -0.04
C CYS A 61 -5.64 -14.94 -1.55
N ARG A 62 -4.79 -14.04 -2.06
CA ARG A 62 -4.39 -14.01 -3.48
C ARG A 62 -3.22 -14.96 -3.76
N GLU A 63 -2.32 -15.14 -2.79
CA GLU A 63 -1.18 -16.05 -2.93
C GLU A 63 -1.57 -17.52 -2.77
N GLY A 64 -2.62 -17.81 -1.99
CA GLY A 64 -3.14 -19.16 -1.86
C GLY A 64 -4.64 -19.19 -1.60
N PRO A 65 -5.36 -20.22 -2.08
CA PRO A 65 -6.77 -20.39 -1.76
C PRO A 65 -6.93 -20.56 -0.24
N PRO A 66 -7.77 -19.76 0.43
CA PRO A 66 -7.99 -19.92 1.85
C PRO A 66 -8.67 -21.26 2.12
N ALA A 67 -8.18 -22.01 3.10
CA ALA A 67 -8.77 -23.27 3.52
C ALA A 67 -10.14 -23.08 4.20
N ASP A 68 -10.36 -21.91 4.81
CA ASP A 68 -11.58 -21.57 5.54
C ASP A 68 -12.55 -20.74 4.70
N THR A 69 -13.82 -21.15 4.69
CA THR A 69 -14.92 -20.42 4.03
C THR A 69 -15.12 -19.03 4.60
N SER A 70 -14.95 -18.87 5.92
CA SER A 70 -15.06 -17.55 6.57
C SER A 70 -13.94 -16.59 6.15
N MET A 71 -12.72 -17.10 5.88
CA MET A 71 -11.65 -16.29 5.30
C MET A 71 -11.94 -15.91 3.84
N GLN A 72 -12.54 -16.81 3.05
CA GLN A 72 -12.95 -16.47 1.68
C GLN A 72 -14.00 -15.36 1.67
N GLU A 73 -15.01 -15.42 2.54
CA GLU A 73 -16.02 -14.37 2.68
C GLU A 73 -15.38 -13.03 3.05
N ARG A 74 -14.51 -13.02 4.06
CA ARG A 74 -13.73 -11.82 4.44
C ARG A 74 -12.91 -11.27 3.28
N CYS A 75 -12.22 -12.13 2.53
CA CYS A 75 -11.43 -11.68 1.38
C CYS A 75 -12.31 -11.12 0.26
N ALA A 76 -13.49 -11.69 0.02
CA ALA A 76 -14.45 -11.12 -0.92
C ALA A 76 -14.92 -9.72 -0.48
N GLU A 77 -15.23 -9.53 0.80
CA GLU A 77 -15.59 -8.20 1.34
C GLU A 77 -14.46 -7.18 1.17
N LEU A 78 -13.22 -7.59 1.44
CA LEU A 78 -12.04 -6.73 1.30
C LEU A 78 -11.77 -6.35 -0.16
N ILE A 79 -11.98 -7.26 -1.12
CA ILE A 79 -11.91 -6.94 -2.56
C ILE A 79 -12.92 -5.84 -2.91
N ILE A 80 -14.16 -5.98 -2.44
CA ILE A 80 -15.22 -5.00 -2.71
C ILE A 80 -14.87 -3.63 -2.09
N LYS A 81 -14.38 -3.63 -0.84
CA LYS A 81 -13.95 -2.39 -0.15
C LYS A 81 -12.79 -1.73 -0.90
N HIS A 82 -11.80 -2.50 -1.31
CA HIS A 82 -10.65 -2.05 -2.09
C HIS A 82 -11.10 -1.45 -3.44
N GLU A 83 -11.95 -2.17 -4.18
CA GLU A 83 -12.44 -1.71 -5.48
C GLU A 83 -13.25 -0.42 -5.36
N ARG A 84 -14.09 -0.32 -4.32
CA ARG A 84 -14.83 0.90 -4.03
C ARG A 84 -13.90 2.07 -3.74
N ALA A 85 -12.81 1.85 -3.01
CA ALA A 85 -11.82 2.89 -2.75
C ALA A 85 -11.08 3.31 -4.03
N ARG A 86 -10.72 2.37 -4.90
CA ARG A 86 -10.13 2.66 -6.22
C ARG A 86 -11.07 3.49 -7.09
N LEU A 87 -12.33 3.09 -7.20
CA LEU A 87 -13.33 3.83 -7.96
C LEU A 87 -13.56 5.23 -7.40
N ARG A 88 -13.53 5.39 -6.06
CA ARG A 88 -13.60 6.71 -5.40
C ARG A 88 -12.42 7.59 -5.74
N ILE A 89 -11.20 7.06 -5.79
CA ILE A 89 -10.02 7.84 -6.20
C ILE A 89 -10.18 8.31 -7.65
N ALA A 90 -10.70 7.46 -8.54
CA ALA A 90 -10.98 7.84 -9.92
C ALA A 90 -12.11 8.89 -10.06
N THR A 91 -13.11 8.88 -9.16
CA THR A 91 -14.23 9.86 -9.20
C THR A 91 -13.90 11.19 -8.54
N VAL A 92 -13.08 11.20 -7.48
CA VAL A 92 -12.70 12.44 -6.78
C VAL A 92 -11.83 13.36 -7.65
N ASP A 93 -11.20 12.84 -8.70
CA ASP A 93 -10.46 13.66 -9.67
C ASP A 93 -11.37 14.55 -10.54
N ASP A 94 -12.63 14.15 -10.77
CA ASP A 94 -13.60 14.91 -11.57
C ASP A 94 -14.17 16.13 -10.81
N GLU A 95 -14.35 16.03 -9.48
CA GLU A 95 -14.95 17.08 -8.67
C GLU A 95 -13.97 18.16 -8.18
N ARG A 96 -12.65 17.93 -8.26
CA ARG A 96 -11.65 18.96 -7.92
C ARG A 96 -11.47 20.02 -9.01
N THR A 97 -12.02 19.79 -10.21
CA THR A 97 -12.08 20.79 -11.29
C THR A 97 -13.32 21.71 -11.18
N ALA A 98 -14.34 21.32 -10.40
CA ALA A 98 -15.62 22.04 -10.30
C ALA A 98 -15.71 23.05 -9.12
N ALA A 99 -14.59 23.40 -8.47
CA ALA A 99 -14.55 24.40 -7.39
C ALA A 99 -13.78 25.67 -7.76
N LYS A 100 -13.78 26.04 -9.04
CA LYS A 100 -13.23 27.32 -9.53
C LYS A 100 -14.16 27.99 -10.54
N TYR A 101 -15.40 28.28 -10.16
CA TYR A 101 -16.21 29.32 -10.80
C TYR A 101 -17.08 30.02 -9.76
#